data_AF-K2C0C8-F1
#
_entry.id   AF-K2C0C8-F1
#
_cell.length_a   1.000
_cell.length_b   1.000
_cell.length_c   1.000
_cell.angle_alpha   90.00
_cell.angle_beta   90.00
_cell.angle_gamma   90.00
#
_symmetry.space_group_name_H-M   'P 1'
#
loop_
_entity.id
_entity.type
_entity.pdbx_description
1 polymer ?
#
loop_
_entity_poly.entity_id
_entity_poly.type
_entity_poly.pdbx_seq_one_letter_code
_entity_poly.pdbx_strand_id
1 'polypeptide(L)' 'MKYHARYAALWLIRLYQKTLSPDHGWFAGLTFHGCRYYPTCSDYTYTAIERYGIIRGAYLGSKRILRCTPF' A
#
# COMPACT_ATOMS: atom_id res chain seq x y z
N MET A 1 -6.83 -7.93 -23.01
CA MET A 1 -6.03 -8.74 -22.05
C MET A 1 -5.12 -7.94 -21.09
N LYS A 2 -4.95 -6.61 -21.20
CA LYS A 2 -4.10 -5.80 -20.28
C LYS A 2 -4.81 -5.30 -19.00
N TYR A 3 -6.09 -5.64 -18.79
CA TYR A 3 -6.93 -5.11 -17.72
C TYR A 3 -7.00 -6.02 -16.47
N HIS A 4 -6.83 -7.35 -16.59
CA HIS A 4 -7.00 -8.27 -15.45
C HIS A 4 -5.89 -8.21 -14.39
N ALA A 5 -4.63 -8.01 -14.81
CA ALA A 5 -3.50 -7.96 -13.90
C ALA A 5 -3.64 -6.82 -12.86
N ARG A 6 -4.24 -5.68 -13.26
CA ARG A 6 -4.46 -4.54 -12.35
C ARG A 6 -5.39 -4.92 -11.21
N TYR A 7 -6.48 -5.63 -11.52
CA TYR A 7 -7.50 -5.99 -10.52
C TYR A 7 -6.99 -7.09 -9.59
N ALA A 8 -6.23 -8.05 -10.12
CA ALA A 8 -5.55 -9.06 -9.29
C ALA A 8 -4.57 -8.41 -8.31
N ALA A 9 -3.77 -7.44 -8.77
CA ALA A 9 -2.84 -6.71 -7.91
C ALA A 9 -3.55 -5.85 -6.85
N LEU A 10 -4.59 -5.11 -7.24
CA LEU A 10 -5.39 -4.31 -6.29
C LEU A 10 -6.10 -5.20 -5.26
N TRP A 11 -6.56 -6.39 -5.67
CA TRP A 11 -7.19 -7.36 -4.77
C TRP A 11 -6.18 -7.98 -3.80
N LEU A 12 -4.98 -8.34 -4.27
CA LEU A 12 -3.88 -8.80 -3.41
C LEU A 12 -3.46 -7.72 -2.40
N ILE A 13 -3.39 -6.47 -2.82
CA ILE A 13 -3.06 -5.34 -1.94
C ILE A 13 -4.15 -5.15 -0.89
N ARG A 14 -5.44 -5.21 -1.26
CA ARG A 14 -6.54 -5.15 -0.29
C ARG A 14 -6.58 -6.34 0.66
N LEU A 15 -6.27 -7.54 0.17
CA LEU A 15 -6.18 -8.74 0.99
C LEU A 15 -5.07 -8.57 2.03
N TYR A 16 -3.89 -8.13 1.59
CA TYR A 16 -2.76 -7.81 2.46
C TYR A 16 -3.11 -6.70 3.47
N GLN A 17 -3.77 -5.62 3.03
CA GLN A 17 -4.23 -4.53 3.90
C GLN A 17 -5.18 -5.01 5.01
N LYS A 18 -6.03 -6.01 4.74
CA LYS A 18 -6.97 -6.56 5.72
C LYS A 18 -6.35 -7.61 6.65
N THR A 19 -5.39 -8.40 6.18
CA THR A 19 -4.88 -9.56 6.95
C THR A 19 -3.57 -9.27 7.66
N LEU A 20 -2.65 -8.53 7.02
CA LEU A 20 -1.26 -8.41 7.46
C LEU A 20 -0.81 -6.96 7.69
N SER A 21 -1.53 -5.95 7.18
CA SER A 21 -1.11 -4.55 7.38
C SER A 21 -1.18 -4.14 8.85
N PRO A 22 -0.08 -3.63 9.41
CA PRO A 22 -0.02 -3.12 10.78
C PRO A 22 -0.70 -1.75 11.00
N ASP A 23 -1.44 -1.25 10.00
CA ASP A 23 -2.09 0.08 9.97
C ASP A 23 -3.62 -0.04 9.80
N HIS A 24 -4.11 -1.15 9.22
CA HIS A 24 -5.54 -1.42 8.95
C HIS A 24 -6.02 -2.83 9.33
N GLY A 25 -5.10 -3.75 9.65
CA GLY A 25 -5.37 -5.16 9.90
C GLY A 25 -5.32 -5.55 11.38
N TRP A 26 -5.31 -6.86 11.64
CA TRP A 26 -5.36 -7.44 13.00
C TRP A 26 -4.22 -7.00 13.93
N PHE A 27 -3.10 -6.51 13.37
CA PHE A 27 -1.93 -6.00 14.10
C PHE A 27 -1.86 -4.47 14.19
N ALA A 28 -2.95 -3.74 13.86
CA ALA A 28 -3.00 -2.28 13.92
C ALA A 28 -2.68 -1.68 15.31
N GLY A 29 -2.84 -2.47 16.38
CA GLY A 29 -2.47 -2.07 17.74
C GLY A 29 -1.01 -2.36 18.14
N LEU A 30 -0.23 -3.06 17.30
CA LEU A 30 1.14 -3.47 17.65
C LEU A 30 2.21 -2.50 17.11
N THR A 31 1.82 -1.54 16.28
CA THR A 31 2.73 -0.62 15.59
C THR A 31 2.66 0.75 16.24
N PHE A 32 3.63 1.08 17.10
CA PHE A 32 3.77 2.41 17.71
C PHE A 32 4.07 3.53 16.69
N HIS A 33 4.36 3.19 15.43
CA HIS A 33 4.71 4.13 14.35
C HIS A 33 3.81 3.89 13.12
N GLY A 34 2.57 4.39 13.15
CA GLY A 34 1.69 4.42 11.97
C GLY A 34 2.30 5.23 10.81
N CYS A 35 1.80 5.07 9.57
CA CYS A 35 2.32 5.86 8.44
C CYS A 35 2.27 7.37 8.76
N ARG A 36 3.44 8.03 8.78
CA ARG A 36 3.56 9.49 9.04
C ARG A 36 2.81 10.36 8.03
N TYR A 37 2.53 9.81 6.85
CA TYR A 37 1.90 10.54 5.76
C TYR A 37 0.43 10.17 5.61
N TYR A 38 -0.42 11.18 5.37
CA TYR A 38 -1.81 10.99 4.97
C TYR A 38 -2.00 11.36 3.47
N PRO A 39 -2.77 10.57 2.69
CA PRO A 39 -3.24 9.22 3.01
C PRO A 39 -2.06 8.27 3.23
N THR A 40 -2.32 7.13 3.88
CA THR A 40 -1.30 6.16 4.29
C THR A 40 -0.46 5.70 3.11
N CYS A 41 0.75 5.21 3.38
CA CYS A 41 1.64 4.73 2.33
C CYS A 41 1.00 3.59 1.52
N SER A 42 0.16 2.78 2.17
CA SER A 42 -0.63 1.71 1.54
C SER A 42 -1.75 2.24 0.64
N ASP A 43 -2.55 3.21 1.11
CA ASP A 43 -3.60 3.88 0.32
C ASP A 43 -3.03 4.63 -0.88
N TYR A 44 -1.91 5.31 -0.66
CA TYR A 44 -1.19 5.98 -1.73
C TYR A 44 -0.72 4.97 -2.79
N THR A 45 -0.19 3.82 -2.37
CA THR A 45 0.25 2.76 -3.29
C THR A 45 -0.93 2.18 -4.07
N TYR A 46 -2.06 1.95 -3.40
CA TYR A 46 -3.30 1.49 -4.03
C TYR A 46 -3.76 2.48 -5.12
N THR A 47 -3.91 3.76 -4.76
CA THR A 47 -4.34 4.82 -5.68
C THR A 47 -3.33 5.01 -6.82
N ALA A 48 -2.03 4.88 -6.54
CA ALA A 48 -0.99 5.00 -7.55
C ALA A 48 -1.01 3.81 -8.53
N ILE A 49 -1.30 2.60 -8.08
CA ILE A 49 -1.44 1.42 -8.93
C ILE A 49 -2.71 1.49 -9.76
N GLU A 50 -3.81 1.97 -9.18
CA GLU A 50 -5.07 2.21 -9.88
C GLU A 50 -4.89 3.23 -11.01
N ARG A 51 -4.20 4.34 -10.74
CA ARG A 51 -4.07 5.47 -11.67
C ARG A 51 -2.92 5.33 -12.67
N TYR A 52 -1.80 4.74 -12.28
CA TYR A 52 -0.57 4.67 -13.08
C TYR A 52 -0.14 3.25 -13.48
N GLY A 53 -0.88 2.22 -13.04
CA GLY A 53 -0.55 0.81 -13.27
C GLY A 53 0.46 0.26 -12.27
N ILE A 54 0.61 -1.07 -12.26
CA ILE A 54 1.35 -1.81 -11.22
C ILE A 54 2.80 -1.35 -11.09
N ILE A 55 3.54 -1.25 -12.20
CA ILE A 55 4.98 -0.95 -12.17
C ILE A 55 5.23 0.46 -11.60
N ARG A 56 4.50 1.45 -12.12
CA ARG A 56 4.69 2.86 -11.74
C ARG A 56 4.10 3.15 -10.36
N GLY A 57 2.95 2.55 -10.05
CA GLY A 57 2.32 2.66 -8.74
C GLY A 57 3.12 2.00 -7.62
N ALA A 58 3.68 0.82 -7.86
CA ALA A 58 4.58 0.14 -6.92
C ALA A 58 5.86 0.96 -6.68
N TYR A 59 6.47 1.51 -7.74
CA TYR A 59 7.64 2.38 -7.58
C TYR A 59 7.35 3.62 -6.71
N LEU A 60 6.23 4.30 -6.96
CA LEU A 60 5.82 5.48 -6.18
C LEU A 60 5.51 5.11 -4.71
N GLY A 61 4.83 3.99 -4.50
CA GLY A 61 4.52 3.43 -3.19
C GLY A 61 5.77 3.09 -2.39
N SER A 62 6.65 2.26 -2.95
CA SER A 62 7.92 1.85 -2.34
C SER A 62 8.81 3.05 -2.02
N LYS A 63 8.91 4.04 -2.92
CA LYS A 63 9.66 5.28 -2.66
C LYS A 63 9.10 6.08 -1.47
N ARG A 64 7.80 5.97 -1.19
CA ARG A 64 7.17 6.63 -0.02
C ARG A 64 7.39 5.81 1.25
N ILE A 65 7.30 4.48 1.17
CA ILE A 65 7.60 3.57 2.27
C ILE A 65 9.06 3.74 2.73
N LEU A 66 10.02 3.79 1.81
CA LEU A 66 11.44 4.02 2.13
C LEU A 66 11.70 5.39 2.78
N ARG A 67 10.82 6.37 2.56
CA ARG A 67 10.87 7.68 3.24
C ARG A 67 10.14 7.69 4.58
N CYS A 68 9.26 6.72 4.83
CA CYS A 68 8.79 6.42 6.18
C CYS A 68 9.91 5.69 6.92
N THR A 69 10.95 6.43 7.30
CA THR A 69 11.99 5.94 8.20
C THR A 69 11.37 5.82 9.60
N PRO A 70 11.33 4.63 10.22
CA PRO A 70 11.06 4.54 11.65
C PRO A 70 12.30 5.06 12.38
N PHE A 71 12.19 6.20 13.04
CA PHE A 71 13.09 6.54 14.14
C PHE A 71 12.27 6.47 15.42
#